data_AF-A0A1L9R3X5-F1
#
_entry.id   AF-A0A1L9R3X5-F1
#
_cell.length_a   1.000
_cell.length_b   1.000
_cell.length_c   1.000
_cell.angle_alpha   90.00
_cell.angle_beta   90.00
_cell.angle_gamma   90.00
#
_symmetry.space_group_name_H-M   'P 1'
#
loop_
_entity.id
_entity.type
_entity.pdbx_description
1 polymer ?
#
loop_
_entity_poly.entity_id
_entity_poly.type
_entity_poly.pdbx_seq_one_letter_code
_entity_poly.pdbx_strand_id
1 'polypeptide(L)'
;MSRSFSTTMRALLDIAWKSTKANPDYDTMITRSIETHPKLSKWAEKVEVAGDEHGSNADPDLRVSGQIFNKEGVRITSGHWYKDGRVVYSKNTFNK
;
A
#
# COMPACT_ATOMS: atom_id res chain seq x y z
N MET A 1 1.91 -24.29 17.11
CA MET A 1 2.93 -23.68 16.22
C MET A 1 2.78 -22.18 16.30
N SER A 2 3.58 -21.50 17.14
CA SER A 2 3.67 -20.04 17.09
C SER A 2 4.40 -19.67 15.81
N ARG A 3 3.74 -18.95 14.91
CA ARG A 3 4.47 -18.20 13.88
C ARG A 3 5.21 -17.11 14.65
N SER A 4 6.49 -17.33 14.93
CA SER A 4 7.36 -16.25 15.41
C SER A 4 7.43 -15.22 14.29
N PHE A 5 6.61 -14.18 14.41
CA PHE A 5 6.58 -13.04 13.51
C PHE A 5 7.89 -12.28 13.72
N SER A 6 8.81 -12.42 12.78
CA SER A 6 10.08 -11.71 12.84
C SER A 6 9.81 -10.22 12.68
N THR A 7 9.93 -9.47 13.77
CA THR A 7 9.85 -7.99 13.84
C THR A 7 10.92 -7.29 12.99
N THR A 8 11.83 -8.04 12.37
CA THR A 8 12.91 -7.57 11.50
C THR A 8 12.52 -7.27 10.05
N MET A 9 11.28 -7.53 9.61
CA MET A 9 10.80 -7.04 8.30
C MET A 9 10.31 -5.59 8.32
N ARG A 10 10.38 -4.89 9.46
CA ARG A 10 9.98 -3.48 9.61
C ARG A 10 10.86 -2.46 8.85
N ALA A 11 11.90 -2.89 8.14
CA ALA A 11 12.78 -2.01 7.36
C ALA A 11 12.78 -2.53 5.91
N LEU A 12 12.11 -1.92 4.94
CA LEU A 12 12.52 -0.66 4.29
C LEU A 12 11.44 -0.22 3.27
N LEU A 13 10.15 -0.37 3.56
CA LEU A 13 9.12 0.14 2.64
C LEU A 13 9.18 1.68 2.64
N ASP A 14 9.68 2.27 1.57
CA ASP A 14 9.74 3.72 1.40
C ASP A 14 8.35 4.23 0.99
N ILE A 15 7.67 4.91 1.91
CA ILE A 15 6.35 5.52 1.65
C ILE A 15 6.53 7.01 1.42
N ALA A 16 6.29 7.45 0.19
CA ALA A 16 6.41 8.83 -0.23
C ALA A 16 5.03 9.43 -0.54
N TRP A 17 4.61 10.44 0.22
CA TRP A 17 3.38 11.19 -0.03
C TRP A 17 3.64 12.33 -1.02
N LYS A 18 2.96 12.29 -2.16
CA LYS A 18 3.04 13.33 -3.18
C LYS A 18 2.01 14.42 -2.91
N SER A 19 2.50 15.66 -2.90
CA SER A 19 1.71 16.90 -2.80
C SER A 19 0.87 17.04 -1.54
N THR A 20 1.08 16.19 -0.53
CA THR A 20 0.27 16.12 0.70
C THR A 20 1.10 15.69 1.89
N LYS A 21 0.56 15.85 3.10
CA LYS A 21 1.23 15.43 4.33
C LYS A 21 1.05 13.94 4.53
N ALA A 22 2.09 13.29 5.03
CA ALA A 22 2.00 11.89 5.44
C ALA A 22 0.89 11.71 6.47
N ASN A 23 0.10 10.65 6.30
CA ASN A 23 -0.94 10.25 7.24
C ASN A 23 -0.54 8.92 7.90
N PRO A 24 -0.20 8.91 9.20
CA PRO A 24 0.28 7.72 9.91
C PRO A 24 -0.67 6.52 9.88
N ASP A 25 -1.98 6.76 9.84
CA ASP A 25 -2.99 5.70 9.80
C ASP A 25 -2.91 4.94 8.47
N TYR A 26 -2.79 5.69 7.37
CA TYR A 26 -2.59 5.12 6.05
C TYR A 26 -1.20 4.50 5.89
N ASP A 27 -0.15 5.09 6.45
CA ASP A 27 1.20 4.49 6.42
C ASP A 27 1.20 3.11 7.06
N THR A 28 0.55 2.97 8.22
CA THR A 28 0.40 1.70 8.93
C THR A 28 -0.39 0.69 8.09
N MET A 29 -1.49 1.13 7.48
CA MET A 29 -2.33 0.27 6.65
C MET A 29 -1.62 -0.17 5.36
N ILE A 30 -0.93 0.75 4.68
CA ILE A 30 -0.11 0.48 3.50
C ILE A 30 0.94 -0.56 3.85
N THR A 31 1.74 -0.30 4.88
CA THR A 31 2.80 -1.21 5.35
C THR A 31 2.24 -2.60 5.60
N ARG A 32 1.18 -2.70 6.41
CA ARG A 32 0.54 -3.98 6.73
C ARG A 32 0.01 -4.70 5.50
N SER A 33 -0.59 -3.98 4.55
CA SER A 33 -1.12 -4.57 3.31
C SER A 33 0.01 -5.15 2.44
N ILE A 34 1.17 -4.50 2.39
CA ILE A 34 2.34 -4.99 1.66
C ILE A 34 2.94 -6.21 2.37
N GLU A 35 3.16 -6.13 3.68
CA GLU A 35 3.78 -7.19 4.48
C GLU A 35 2.98 -8.50 4.47
N THR A 36 1.66 -8.39 4.59
CA THR A 36 0.78 -9.56 4.64
C THR A 36 0.50 -10.17 3.28
N HIS A 37 0.74 -9.44 2.19
CA HIS A 37 0.46 -9.90 0.84
C HIS A 37 1.63 -10.76 0.30
N PRO A 38 1.40 -12.02 -0.10
CA PRO A 38 2.46 -13.01 -0.40
C PRO A 38 3.40 -12.64 -1.57
N LYS A 39 2.90 -11.87 -2.54
CA LYS A 39 3.70 -11.28 -3.61
C LYS A 39 4.35 -9.95 -3.18
N LEU A 40 3.56 -8.97 -2.76
CA LEU A 40 4.08 -7.62 -2.50
C LEU A 40 5.16 -7.61 -1.41
N SER A 41 5.05 -8.44 -0.37
CA SER A 41 6.06 -8.54 0.69
C SER A 41 7.45 -8.95 0.20
N LYS A 42 7.57 -9.55 -0.99
CA LYS A 42 8.83 -9.99 -1.58
C LYS A 42 9.43 -9.00 -2.57
N TRP A 43 8.58 -8.17 -3.20
CA TRP A 43 8.96 -7.40 -4.37
C TRP A 43 8.78 -5.89 -4.19
N ALA A 44 7.87 -5.47 -3.32
CA ALA A 44 7.59 -4.06 -3.10
C ALA A 44 8.65 -3.43 -2.20
N GLU A 45 9.23 -2.32 -2.64
CA GLU A 45 10.18 -1.53 -1.84
C GLU A 45 9.75 -0.08 -1.68
N LYS A 46 8.95 0.46 -2.61
CA LYS A 46 8.49 1.84 -2.53
C LYS A 46 7.00 1.95 -2.82
N VAL A 47 6.32 2.80 -2.07
CA VAL A 47 4.93 3.22 -2.32
C VAL A 47 4.90 4.73 -2.48
N GLU A 48 4.44 5.19 -3.64
CA GLU A 48 4.18 6.61 -3.86
C GLU A 48 2.69 6.87 -3.74
N VAL A 49 2.31 7.54 -2.66
CA VAL A 49 0.93 7.90 -2.35
C VAL A 49 0.58 9.21 -3.05
N ALA A 50 -0.53 9.22 -3.78
CA ALA A 50 -0.99 10.36 -4.56
C ALA A 50 -2.10 11.10 -3.81
N GLY A 51 -1.73 12.22 -3.21
CA GLY A 51 -2.70 13.15 -2.63
C GLY A 51 -3.34 12.68 -1.34
N ASP A 52 -4.27 13.51 -0.88
CA ASP A 52 -5.06 13.24 0.31
C ASP A 52 -6.15 12.23 -0.04
N GLU A 53 -6.87 11.82 0.98
CA GLU A 53 -8.07 11.02 0.87
C GLU A 53 -9.07 11.67 -0.11
N HIS A 54 -9.49 10.91 -1.12
CA HIS A 54 -10.42 11.37 -2.14
C HIS A 54 -11.40 10.26 -2.51
N GLY A 55 -12.62 10.67 -2.84
CA GLY A 55 -13.59 9.85 -3.54
C GLY A 55 -13.52 10.10 -5.04
N SER A 56 -14.30 9.35 -5.81
CA SER A 56 -14.50 9.56 -7.24
C SER A 56 -15.95 9.31 -7.60
N ASN A 57 -16.43 9.83 -8.74
CA ASN A 57 -17.81 9.58 -9.16
C ASN A 57 -18.12 8.08 -9.35
N ALA A 58 -17.12 7.27 -9.71
CA ALA A 58 -17.26 5.83 -9.90
C ALA A 58 -17.15 5.03 -8.59
N ASP A 59 -16.57 5.63 -7.55
CA ASP A 59 -16.37 5.03 -6.24
C ASP A 59 -16.35 6.15 -5.21
N PRO A 60 -17.50 6.43 -4.56
CA PRO A 60 -17.67 7.54 -3.64
C PRO A 60 -16.96 7.28 -2.30
N ASP A 61 -16.51 6.05 -2.04
CA ASP A 61 -15.82 5.73 -0.81
C ASP A 61 -14.46 6.42 -0.80
N LEU A 62 -14.23 7.13 0.29
CA LEU A 62 -13.02 7.88 0.52
C LEU A 62 -11.83 6.93 0.69
N ARG A 63 -10.78 7.18 -0.09
CA ARG A 63 -9.59 6.35 -0.14
C ARG A 63 -8.35 7.16 -0.44
N VAL A 64 -7.22 6.59 -0.11
CA VAL A 64 -5.92 7.05 -0.57
C VAL A 64 -5.45 6.13 -1.69
N SER A 65 -4.90 6.72 -2.74
CA SER A 65 -4.44 6.01 -3.93
C SER A 65 -2.92 6.10 -4.01
N GLY A 66 -2.25 5.03 -4.41
CA GLY A 66 -0.79 5.05 -4.54
C GLY A 66 -0.26 4.00 -5.50
N GLN A 67 0.98 4.19 -5.92
CA GLN A 67 1.69 3.30 -6.83
C GLN A 67 2.76 2.53 -6.07
N ILE A 68 2.81 1.22 -6.28
CA ILE A 68 3.75 0.32 -5.63
C ILE A 68 4.82 -0.07 -6.64
N PHE A 69 6.08 0.10 -6.25
CA PHE A 69 7.27 -0.12 -7.09
C PHE A 69 8.15 -1.22 -6.50
N ASN A 70 8.86 -1.91 -7.40
CA ASN A 70 9.93 -2.82 -7.00
C ASN A 70 11.26 -2.06 -6.80
N LYS A 71 12.28 -2.78 -6.34
CA LYS A 71 13.66 -2.27 -6.18
C LYS A 71 14.28 -1.67 -7.46
N GLU A 72 13.78 -2.05 -8.64
CA GLU A 72 14.26 -1.54 -9.93
C GLU A 72 13.51 -0.25 -10.35
N GLY A 73 12.60 0.25 -9.50
CA GLY A 73 11.75 1.40 -9.82
C GLY A 73 10.62 1.07 -10.80
N VAL A 74 10.37 -0.21 -11.10
CA VAL A 74 9.31 -0.65 -12.00
C VAL A 74 7.99 -0.75 -11.22
N ARG A 75 6.93 -0.12 -11.76
CA ARG A 75 5.59 -0.16 -11.16
C ARG A 75 5.03 -1.58 -11.17
N ILE A 76 4.84 -2.16 -9.99
CA ILE A 76 4.21 -3.46 -9.79
C ILE A 76 2.71 -3.34 -10.00
N THR A 77 2.04 -2.48 -9.23
CA THR A 77 0.58 -2.24 -9.29
C THR A 77 0.26 -0.90 -8.62
N SER A 78 -0.96 -0.39 -8.78
CA SER A 78 -1.50 0.65 -7.91
C SER A 78 -2.33 0.01 -6.79
N GLY A 79 -2.39 0.66 -5.64
CA GLY A 79 -3.22 0.30 -4.49
C GLY A 79 -4.18 1.43 -4.14
N HIS A 80 -5.36 1.03 -3.68
CA HIS A 80 -6.41 1.87 -3.14
C HIS A 80 -6.67 1.41 -1.71
N TRP A 81 -6.43 2.28 -0.74
CA TRP A 81 -6.60 1.98 0.68
C TRP A 81 -7.76 2.80 1.23
N TYR A 82 -8.78 2.12 1.75
CA TYR A 82 -10.00 2.72 2.28
C TYR A 82 -9.94 2.77 3.80
N LYS A 83 -10.67 3.71 4.41
CA LYS A 83 -10.68 3.87 5.89
C LYS A 83 -11.21 2.66 6.65
N ASP A 84 -12.07 1.87 6.04
CA ASP A 84 -12.63 0.65 6.62
C ASP A 84 -11.63 -0.52 6.65
N GLY A 85 -10.40 -0.30 6.14
CA GLY A 85 -9.35 -1.32 6.06
C GLY A 85 -9.40 -2.15 4.78
N ARG A 86 -10.36 -1.89 3.88
CA ARG A 86 -10.37 -2.51 2.54
C ARG A 86 -9.15 -2.03 1.76
N VAL A 87 -8.54 -2.94 1.01
CA VAL A 87 -7.45 -2.64 0.07
C VAL A 87 -7.79 -3.24 -1.27
N VAL A 88 -7.71 -2.42 -2.33
CA VAL A 88 -7.98 -2.86 -3.70
C VAL A 88 -6.79 -2.49 -4.58
N TYR A 89 -6.24 -3.48 -5.26
CA TYR A 89 -5.16 -3.27 -6.21
C TYR A 89 -5.70 -3.13 -7.63
N SER A 90 -5.08 -2.28 -8.43
CA SER A 90 -5.49 -2.07 -9.83
C SER A 90 -5.27 -3.32 -10.70
N LYS A 91 -4.26 -4.13 -10.39
CA LYS A 91 -4.05 -5.43 -11.04
C LYS A 91 -4.79 -6.52 -10.27
N ASN A 92 -5.79 -7.13 -10.92
CA ASN A 92 -6.63 -8.16 -10.30
C ASN A 92 -5.85 -9.41 -9.82
N THR A 93 -4.64 -9.65 -10.31
CA THR A 93 -3.75 -10.74 -9.85
C THR A 93 -3.22 -10.57 -8.42
N PHE A 94 -3.47 -9.41 -7.80
CA PHE A 94 -3.15 -9.07 -6.41
C PHE A 94 -4.39 -8.99 -5.51
N ASN A 95 -5.61 -9.09 -6.07
CA ASN A 95 -6.85 -9.15 -5.29
C ASN A 95 -7.35 -10.59 -5.08
N LYS A 96 -6.52 -11.59 -5.39
CA LYS A 96 -6.85 -13.02 -5.39
C LYS A 96 -6.02 -13.78 -4.37
#